data_AF-A0A3F2ZTU6-F1
#
_entry.id   AF-A0A3F2ZTU6-F1
#
_cell.length_a   1.000
_cell.length_b   1.000
_cell.length_c   1.000
_cell.angle_alpha   90.00
_cell.angle_beta   90.00
_cell.angle_gamma   90.00
#
_symmetry.space_group_name_H-M   'P 1'
#
loop_
_entity.id
_entity.type
_entity.pdbx_description
1 polymer ?
#
loop_
_entity_poly.entity_id
_entity_poly.type
_entity_poly.pdbx_seq_one_letter_code
_entity_poly.pdbx_strand_id
1 'polypeptide(L)'
;MDLALKLGLTEKQGRYLIKDYETRGLCPPRELSIKLAKLFNIGTKYFYDEYYEFLDMNYPNIIKDYRIKNNLSKTKFGELIGTTYETITRWENGKNISRQYYKKLNKLIQLTTKEP
;
A
#
# COMPACT_ATOMS: atom_id res chain seq x y z
N MET A 1 0.95 23.91 15.97
CA MET A 1 -0.33 24.26 15.30
C MET A 1 -0.14 24.54 13.81
N ASP A 2 1.00 25.08 13.38
CA ASP A 2 1.32 25.38 11.98
C ASP A 2 1.29 24.16 11.02
N LEU A 3 1.74 22.99 11.48
CA LEU A 3 1.73 21.76 10.67
C LEU A 3 0.33 21.31 10.23
N ALA A 4 -0.68 21.41 11.11
CA ALA A 4 -2.05 21.00 10.80
C ALA A 4 -2.65 21.86 9.68
N LEU A 5 -2.43 23.17 9.76
CA LEU A 5 -2.88 24.13 8.76
C LEU A 5 -2.18 23.90 7.42
N LYS A 6 -0.86 23.63 7.42
CA LYS A 6 -0.08 23.29 6.23
C LYS A 6 -0.54 22.00 5.53
N LEU A 7 -1.18 21.09 6.26
CA LEU A 7 -1.76 19.85 5.72
C LEU A 7 -3.23 20.01 5.28
N GLY A 8 -3.82 21.19 5.48
CA GLY A 8 -5.23 21.48 5.19
C GLY A 8 -6.21 20.89 6.22
N LEU A 9 -5.73 20.62 7.44
CA LEU A 9 -6.52 20.08 8.54
C LEU A 9 -6.97 21.20 9.49
N THR A 10 -8.13 21.02 10.13
CA THR A 10 -8.51 21.88 11.26
C THR A 10 -7.55 21.67 12.43
N GLU A 11 -7.36 22.68 13.27
CA GLU A 11 -6.47 22.56 14.44
C GLU A 11 -6.83 21.39 15.36
N LYS A 12 -8.14 21.12 15.52
CA LYS A 12 -8.63 20.01 16.33
C LYS A 12 -8.26 18.68 15.68
N GLN A 13 -8.51 18.51 14.38
CA GLN A 13 -8.15 17.29 13.65
C GLN A 13 -6.63 17.06 13.67
N GLY A 14 -5.82 18.10 13.41
CA GLY A 14 -4.37 17.97 13.42
C GLY A 14 -3.80 17.58 14.77
N ARG A 15 -4.31 18.12 15.88
CA ARG A 15 -3.88 17.74 17.24
C ARG A 15 -4.11 16.26 17.53
N TYR A 16 -5.28 15.72 17.20
CA TYR A 16 -5.56 14.30 17.43
C TYR A 16 -4.81 13.40 16.45
N LEU A 17 -4.69 13.82 15.19
CA LEU A 17 -4.01 13.05 14.15
C LEU A 17 -2.51 12.91 14.42
N ILE A 18 -1.84 14.01 14.78
CA ILE A 18 -0.40 14.00 15.14
C ILE A 18 -0.20 13.14 16.39
N LYS A 19 -1.04 13.33 17.42
CA LYS A 19 -1.00 12.48 18.62
C LYS A 19 -1.15 11.00 18.26
N ASP A 20 -2.10 10.64 17.40
CA ASP A 20 -2.33 9.25 17.01
C ASP A 20 -1.14 8.68 16.21
N TYR A 21 -0.48 9.47 15.36
CA TYR A 21 0.73 9.04 14.65
C TYR A 21 1.92 8.85 15.59
N GLU A 22 2.15 9.78 16.52
CA GLU A 22 3.26 9.71 17.47
C GLU A 22 3.07 8.64 18.54
N THR A 23 1.83 8.41 19.00
CA THR A 23 1.56 7.50 20.13
C THR A 23 1.15 6.09 19.70
N ARG A 24 0.52 5.93 18.53
CA ARG A 24 0.00 4.62 18.07
C ARG A 24 0.75 4.04 16.88
N GLY A 25 1.75 4.75 16.34
CA GLY A 25 2.49 4.31 15.15
C GLY A 25 1.61 4.18 13.91
N LEU A 26 0.46 4.87 13.87
CA LEU A 26 -0.48 4.79 12.77
C LEU A 26 0.09 5.49 11.53
N CYS A 27 0.02 4.84 10.38
CA CYS A 27 0.42 5.45 9.12
C CYS A 27 -0.70 6.36 8.57
N PRO A 28 -0.36 7.55 8.03
CA PRO A 28 -1.33 8.42 7.40
C PRO A 28 -1.97 7.81 6.14
N PRO A 29 -3.18 8.25 5.77
CA PRO A 29 -3.76 7.98 4.44
C PRO A 29 -2.87 8.52 3.32
N ARG A 30 -2.89 7.87 2.15
CA ARG A 30 -2.03 8.20 0.99
C ARG A 30 -1.91 9.69 0.70
N GLU A 31 -3.03 10.40 0.66
CA GLU A 31 -3.04 11.84 0.34
C GLU A 31 -2.27 12.66 1.38
N LEU A 32 -2.46 12.37 2.67
CA LEU A 32 -1.74 13.02 3.76
C LEU A 32 -0.26 12.63 3.74
N SER A 33 0.07 11.37 3.48
CA SER A 33 1.45 10.90 3.33
C SER A 33 2.19 11.66 2.22
N ILE A 34 1.52 11.92 1.09
CA ILE A 34 2.08 12.71 -0.02
C ILE A 34 2.27 14.17 0.39
N LYS A 35 1.32 14.77 1.11
CA LYS A 35 1.45 16.15 1.61
C LYS A 35 2.60 16.27 2.61
N LEU A 36 2.73 15.31 3.53
CA LEU A 36 3.82 15.23 4.49
C LEU A 36 5.18 15.06 3.79
N ALA A 37 5.28 14.13 2.84
CA ALA A 37 6.49 13.93 2.03
C ALA A 37 6.97 15.21 1.36
N LYS A 38 6.04 15.95 0.72
CA LYS A 38 6.34 17.24 0.10
C LYS A 38 6.76 18.30 1.13
N LEU A 39 6.06 18.36 2.27
CA LEU A 39 6.33 19.36 3.29
C LEU A 39 7.71 19.18 3.95
N PHE A 40 8.08 17.93 4.21
CA PHE A 40 9.36 17.58 4.82
C PHE A 40 10.48 17.37 3.79
N ASN A 41 10.17 17.48 2.49
CA ASN A 41 11.08 17.21 1.38
C ASN A 41 11.80 15.84 1.49
N ILE A 42 11.04 14.82 1.89
CA ILE A 42 11.52 13.43 2.00
C ILE A 42 10.59 12.50 1.21
N GLY A 43 11.06 11.28 0.91
CA GLY A 43 10.30 10.31 0.13
C GLY A 43 8.99 9.87 0.80
N THR A 44 7.96 9.56 0.00
CA THR A 44 6.64 9.09 0.49
C THR A 44 6.71 7.77 1.26
N LYS A 45 7.75 6.96 1.02
CA LYS A 45 8.01 5.70 1.74
C LYS A 45 8.06 5.86 3.27
N TYR A 46 8.46 7.03 3.78
CA TYR A 46 8.55 7.28 5.23
C TYR A 46 7.18 7.53 5.88
N PHE A 47 6.14 7.74 5.08
CA PHE A 47 4.78 8.05 5.54
C PHE A 47 3.76 7.02 5.06
N TYR A 48 4.19 5.99 4.33
CA TYR A 48 3.32 4.94 3.83
C TYR A 48 3.30 3.74 4.77
N ASP A 49 2.15 3.07 4.79
CA ASP A 49 2.10 1.69 5.25
C ASP A 49 2.60 0.75 4.14
N GLU A 50 2.84 -0.51 4.49
CA GLU A 50 3.33 -1.53 3.55
C GLU A 50 2.44 -1.67 2.30
N TYR A 51 1.14 -1.39 2.44
CA TYR A 51 0.20 -1.44 1.32
C TYR A 51 0.41 -0.29 0.33
N TYR A 52 0.60 0.94 0.80
CA TYR A 52 0.90 2.06 -0.08
C TYR A 52 2.31 1.98 -0.66
N GLU A 53 3.28 1.44 0.09
CA GLU A 53 4.59 1.07 -0.45
C GLU A 53 4.41 0.07 -1.61
N PHE A 54 3.65 -1.00 -1.41
CA PHE A 54 3.32 -1.99 -2.44
C PHE A 54 2.66 -1.37 -3.69
N LEU A 55 1.73 -0.44 -3.51
CA LEU A 55 1.04 0.20 -4.63
C LEU A 55 1.94 1.11 -5.48
N ASP A 56 2.95 1.72 -4.87
CA ASP A 56 3.92 2.57 -5.58
C ASP A 56 5.11 1.74 -6.14
N MET A 57 5.25 0.47 -5.77
CA MET A 57 6.19 -0.49 -6.39
C MET A 57 5.69 -0.99 -7.76
N ASN A 58 6.57 -1.67 -8.51
CA ASN A 58 6.19 -2.39 -9.72
C ASN A 58 5.47 -3.73 -9.41
N TYR A 59 4.43 -3.67 -8.58
CA TYR A 59 3.64 -4.83 -8.18
C TYR A 59 3.04 -5.64 -9.34
N PRO A 60 2.63 -5.04 -10.49
CA PRO A 60 2.05 -5.83 -11.58
C PRO A 60 3.03 -6.87 -12.12
N ASN A 61 4.29 -6.46 -12.30
CA ASN A 61 5.35 -7.36 -12.76
C ASN A 61 5.71 -8.38 -11.69
N ILE A 62 5.77 -7.99 -10.40
CA ILE A 62 6.07 -8.92 -9.31
C ILE A 62 5.03 -10.06 -9.25
N ILE A 63 3.74 -9.71 -9.35
CA ILE A 63 2.66 -10.70 -9.38
C ILE A 63 2.79 -11.62 -10.59
N LYS A 64 3.03 -11.05 -11.78
CA LYS A 64 3.19 -11.78 -13.03
C LYS A 64 4.38 -12.74 -12.98
N ASP A 65 5.51 -12.29 -12.48
CA ASP A 65 6.74 -13.06 -12.37
C ASP A 65 6.57 -14.23 -11.40
N TYR A 66 5.92 -13.99 -10.24
CA TYR A 66 5.59 -15.07 -9.31
C TYR A 66 4.72 -16.14 -9.99
N ARG A 67 3.68 -15.72 -10.73
CA ARG A 67 2.79 -16.64 -11.43
C ARG A 67 3.53 -17.49 -12.47
N ILE A 68 4.39 -16.87 -13.28
CA ILE A 68 5.17 -17.55 -14.32
C ILE A 68 6.18 -18.51 -13.71
N LYS A 69 6.92 -18.08 -12.66
CA LYS A 69 7.91 -18.93 -11.96
C LYS A 69 7.28 -20.19 -11.36
N ASN A 70 6.01 -20.11 -10.95
CA ASN A 70 5.27 -21.25 -10.39
C ASN A 70 4.43 -22.01 -11.43
N ASN A 71 4.59 -21.75 -12.73
CA ASN A 71 3.82 -22.39 -13.81
C ASN A 71 2.29 -22.31 -13.63
N LEU A 72 1.80 -21.21 -13.03
CA LEU A 72 0.38 -21.01 -12.76
C LEU A 72 -0.29 -20.31 -13.95
N SER A 73 -1.45 -20.82 -14.37
CA SER A 73 -2.35 -20.04 -15.22
C SER A 73 -2.99 -18.92 -14.40
N LYS A 74 -3.47 -17.86 -15.05
CA LYS A 74 -4.18 -16.77 -14.35
C LYS A 74 -5.43 -17.28 -13.62
N THR A 75 -6.10 -18.29 -14.18
CA THR A 75 -7.26 -18.95 -13.55
C THR A 75 -6.85 -19.67 -12.26
N LYS A 76 -5.83 -20.54 -12.32
CA LYS A 76 -5.33 -21.27 -11.14
C LYS A 76 -4.79 -20.32 -10.07
N PHE A 77 -4.13 -19.24 -10.46
CA PHE A 77 -3.65 -18.23 -9.54
C PHE A 77 -4.80 -17.44 -8.90
N GLY A 78 -5.84 -17.14 -9.68
CA GLY A 78 -7.09 -16.58 -9.17
C GLY A 78 -7.72 -17.47 -8.10
N GLU A 79 -7.91 -18.75 -8.40
CA GLU A 79 -8.45 -19.75 -7.46
C GLU A 79 -7.64 -19.83 -6.17
N LEU A 80 -6.31 -19.86 -6.26
CA LEU A 80 -5.41 -19.90 -5.11
C LEU A 80 -5.60 -18.70 -4.15
N ILE A 81 -5.88 -17.52 -4.71
CA ILE A 81 -6.11 -16.29 -3.93
C ILE A 81 -7.60 -16.12 -3.55
N GLY A 82 -8.48 -16.90 -4.16
CA GLY A 82 -9.94 -16.76 -4.07
C GLY A 82 -10.43 -15.53 -4.84
N THR A 83 -10.02 -15.40 -6.10
CA THR A 83 -10.44 -14.36 -7.05
C THR A 83 -10.56 -14.92 -8.47
N THR A 84 -10.88 -14.07 -9.44
CA THR A 84 -11.15 -14.48 -10.83
C THR A 84 -9.97 -14.23 -11.78
N TYR A 85 -10.00 -14.89 -12.94
CA TYR A 85 -9.05 -14.67 -14.04
C TYR A 85 -8.94 -13.19 -14.44
N GLU A 86 -10.09 -12.50 -14.54
CA GLU A 86 -10.18 -11.09 -14.94
C GLU A 86 -9.50 -10.22 -13.90
N THR A 87 -9.68 -10.55 -12.63
CA THR A 87 -9.08 -9.81 -11.52
C THR A 87 -7.55 -9.91 -11.55
N ILE A 88 -7.00 -11.11 -11.76
CA ILE A 88 -5.55 -11.30 -11.96
C ILE A 88 -5.05 -10.52 -13.18
N THR A 89 -5.78 -10.59 -14.29
CA THR A 89 -5.41 -9.84 -15.52
C THR A 89 -5.38 -8.34 -15.27
N ARG A 90 -6.34 -7.79 -14.52
CA ARG A 90 -6.37 -6.37 -14.17
C ARG A 90 -5.17 -5.98 -13.30
N TRP A 91 -4.79 -6.81 -12.34
CA TRP A 91 -3.66 -6.56 -11.46
C TRP A 91 -2.32 -6.60 -12.21
N GLU A 92 -2.10 -7.60 -13.07
CA GLU A 92 -0.92 -7.68 -13.93
C GLU A 92 -0.82 -6.52 -14.94
N ASN A 93 -1.93 -5.82 -15.20
CA ASN A 93 -2.00 -4.63 -16.03
C ASN A 93 -1.97 -3.31 -15.22
N GLY A 94 -1.66 -3.35 -13.92
CA GLY A 94 -1.50 -2.15 -13.09
C GLY A 94 -2.79 -1.50 -12.62
N LYS A 95 -3.93 -2.22 -12.64
CA LYS A 95 -5.15 -1.72 -12.00
C LYS A 95 -5.08 -1.94 -10.49
N ASN A 96 -5.63 -0.97 -9.75
CA ASN A 96 -5.64 -0.95 -8.29
C ASN A 96 -6.12 -2.27 -7.67
N ILE A 97 -5.37 -2.71 -6.66
CA ILE A 97 -5.64 -3.88 -5.82
C ILE A 97 -6.20 -3.36 -4.50
N SER A 98 -7.17 -4.05 -3.89
CA SER A 98 -7.66 -3.68 -2.57
C SER A 98 -6.72 -4.17 -1.46
N ARG A 99 -6.77 -3.52 -0.28
CA ARG A 99 -5.98 -3.92 0.90
C ARG A 99 -6.19 -5.39 1.30
N GLN A 100 -7.40 -5.92 1.14
CA GLN A 100 -7.70 -7.31 1.47
C GLN A 100 -6.91 -8.28 0.58
N TYR A 101 -6.86 -8.02 -0.72
CA TYR A 101 -6.11 -8.86 -1.67
C TYR A 101 -4.61 -8.66 -1.54
N TYR A 102 -4.15 -7.44 -1.25
CA TYR A 102 -2.75 -7.20 -0.88
C TYR A 102 -2.32 -8.10 0.28
N LYS A 103 -3.09 -8.18 1.37
CA LYS A 103 -2.74 -9.03 2.52
C LYS A 103 -2.61 -10.51 2.12
N LYS A 104 -3.52 -11.01 1.26
CA LYS A 104 -3.45 -12.38 0.73
C LYS A 104 -2.21 -12.59 -0.13
N LEU A 105 -1.92 -11.65 -1.03
CA LEU A 105 -0.73 -11.66 -1.89
C LEU A 105 0.56 -11.60 -1.08
N ASN A 106 0.64 -10.71 -0.09
CA ASN A 106 1.81 -10.55 0.77
C ASN A 106 2.09 -11.83 1.56
N LYS A 107 1.04 -12.50 2.06
CA LYS A 107 1.19 -13.79 2.75
C LYS A 107 1.70 -14.91 1.82
N LEU A 108 1.32 -14.88 0.55
CA LEU A 108 1.69 -15.90 -0.43
C LEU A 108 3.10 -15.67 -1.01
N ILE A 109 3.42 -14.42 -1.35
CA ILE A 109 4.61 -14.04 -2.12
C ILE A 109 5.72 -13.46 -1.23
N GLN A 110 5.41 -13.09 0.03
CA GLN A 110 6.32 -12.40 0.96
C GLN A 110 6.86 -11.09 0.36
N LEU A 111 5.95 -10.23 -0.11
CA LEU A 111 6.26 -9.02 -0.88
C LEU A 111 6.97 -7.93 -0.07
N THR A 112 6.82 -7.94 1.25
CA THR A 112 7.42 -6.96 2.15
C THR A 112 8.04 -7.66 3.36
N THR A 113 9.35 -7.52 3.51
CA THR A 113 10.10 -7.82 4.74
C THR A 113 10.18 -6.54 5.56
N LYS A 114 9.14 -6.23 6.33
CA LYS A 114 9.38 -5.59 7.63
C LYS A 114 9.31 -6.73 8.62
N GLU A 115 10.48 -7.19 9.07
CA GLU A 115 10.57 -8.11 10.20
C GLU A 115 9.82 -7.51 11.40
N PRO A 116 9.17 -8.35 12.23
CA PRO A 116 8.42 -7.91 13.39
C PRO A 116 9.26 -7.17 14.43
#